data_AF-A0A646KRS5-F1
#
_entry.id   AF-A0A646KRS5-F1
#
_cell.length_a   1.000
_cell.length_b   1.000
_cell.length_c   1.000
_cell.angle_alpha   90.00
_cell.angle_beta   90.00
_cell.angle_gamma   90.00
#
_symmetry.space_group_name_H-M   'P 1'
#
loop_
_entity.id
_entity.type
_entity.pdbx_description
1 polymer ?
#
loop_
_entity_poly.entity_id
_entity_poly.type
_entity_poly.pdbx_seq_one_letter_code
_entity_poly.pdbx_strand_id
1 'polypeptide(L)'
;MGQEPLLRTTIGGEIVDLPGTLEGIRASLPEEQRNEFEREIWSAPLTEVPLIAARWGRPQEAHDEDEALVQQLRAGDFSGFTSLEDDTLEAGR
;
A
#
# COMPACT_ATOMS: atom_id res chain seq x y z
N MET A 1 -25.07 16.40 4.55
CA MET A 1 -23.80 16.17 3.84
C MET A 1 -22.91 15.45 4.85
N GLY A 2 -22.96 14.11 4.88
CA GLY A 2 -22.12 13.34 5.79
C GLY A 2 -20.69 13.39 5.26
N GLN A 3 -19.72 13.71 6.11
CA GLN A 3 -18.32 13.58 5.71
C GLN A 3 -18.09 12.09 5.44
N GLU A 4 -17.74 11.73 4.21
CA GLU A 4 -17.29 10.38 3.92
C GLU A 4 -16.11 10.09 4.84
N PRO A 5 -16.15 8.97 5.61
CA PRO A 5 -15.02 8.63 6.46
C PRO A 5 -13.81 8.46 5.56
N LEU A 6 -12.66 8.99 5.97
CA LEU A 6 -11.39 8.85 5.26
C LEU A 6 -10.51 7.88 6.05
N LEU A 7 -9.87 6.96 5.34
CA LEU A 7 -8.83 6.11 5.89
C LEU A 7 -7.49 6.75 5.58
N ARG A 8 -6.85 7.32 6.60
CA ARG A 8 -5.51 7.90 6.48
C ARG A 8 -4.46 6.81 6.61
N THR A 9 -3.62 6.64 5.59
CA THR A 9 -2.55 5.64 5.58
C THR A 9 -1.29 6.19 4.94
N THR A 10 -0.15 5.55 5.18
CA THR A 10 1.13 5.93 4.58
C THR A 10 1.46 4.99 3.42
N ILE A 11 1.67 5.53 2.22
CA ILE A 11 2.01 4.78 0.99
C ILE A 11 3.26 5.44 0.39
N GLY A 12 4.34 4.68 0.16
CA GLY A 12 5.58 5.24 -0.42
C GLY A 12 6.23 6.36 0.44
N GLY A 13 5.92 6.42 1.73
CA GLY A 13 6.35 7.53 2.62
C GLY A 13 5.45 8.77 2.58
N GLU A 14 4.44 8.80 1.70
CA GLU A 14 3.45 9.87 1.64
C GLU A 14 2.19 9.50 2.43
N ILE A 15 1.62 10.48 3.13
CA ILE A 15 0.34 10.29 3.82
C ILE A 15 -0.79 10.53 2.83
N VAL A 16 -1.56 9.49 2.56
CA VAL A 16 -2.66 9.50 1.60
C VAL A 16 -3.98 9.28 2.34
N ASP A 17 -4.97 10.10 2.02
CA ASP A 17 -6.35 9.96 2.48
C ASP A 17 -7.14 9.15 1.46
N LEU A 18 -7.43 7.89 1.81
CA LEU A 18 -8.24 6.98 1.00
C LEU A 18 -9.72 7.09 1.38
N PRO A 19 -10.65 6.72 0.48
CA PRO A 19 -12.04 6.52 0.87
C PRO A 19 -12.10 5.51 2.02
N GLY A 20 -12.67 5.90 3.15
CA GLY A 20 -12.76 5.08 4.37
C GLY A 20 -13.92 4.09 4.36
N THR A 21 -14.51 3.83 3.20
CA THR A 21 -15.55 2.82 3.01
C THR A 21 -15.16 1.86 1.88
N LEU A 22 -15.55 0.59 2.04
CA LEU A 22 -15.37 -0.43 0.99
C LEU A 22 -16.09 -0.05 -0.31
N GLU A 23 -17.22 0.65 -0.20
CA GLU A 23 -17.96 1.19 -1.36
C GLU A 23 -17.17 2.26 -2.10
N GLY A 24 -16.57 3.21 -1.38
CA GLY A 24 -15.74 4.25 -1.97
C GLY A 24 -14.52 3.68 -2.67
N ILE A 25 -13.84 2.72 -2.04
CA ILE A 25 -12.71 2.00 -2.63
C ILE A 25 -13.16 1.26 -3.90
N ARG A 26 -14.27 0.51 -3.85
CA ARG A 26 -14.84 -0.18 -5.02
C ARG A 26 -15.18 0.78 -6.16
N ALA A 27 -15.72 1.97 -5.85
CA ALA A 27 -16.09 2.96 -6.85
C ALA A 27 -14.87 3.53 -7.58
N SER A 28 -13.76 3.71 -6.87
CA SER A 28 -12.48 4.17 -7.43
C SER A 28 -11.79 3.12 -8.32
N LEU A 29 -12.13 1.84 -8.18
CA LEU A 29 -11.55 0.77 -9.00
C LEU A 29 -12.22 0.65 -10.38
N PRO A 30 -11.47 0.30 -11.44
CA PRO A 30 -12.02 -0.07 -12.74
C PRO A 30 -12.84 -1.38 -12.63
N GLU A 31 -13.83 -1.55 -13.52
CA GLU A 31 -14.82 -2.63 -13.42
C GLU A 31 -14.23 -4.05 -13.35
N GLU A 32 -13.11 -4.27 -14.05
CA GLU A 32 -12.38 -5.54 -14.04
C GLU A 32 -11.79 -5.87 -12.65
N GLN A 33 -11.34 -4.85 -11.92
CA GLN A 33 -10.73 -4.99 -10.59
C GLN A 33 -11.77 -5.03 -9.46
N ARG A 34 -12.99 -4.51 -9.69
CA ARG A 34 -14.08 -4.54 -8.68
C ARG A 34 -14.44 -5.95 -8.25
N ASN A 35 -14.54 -6.88 -9.19
CA ASN A 35 -14.91 -8.26 -8.89
C ASN A 35 -13.82 -8.98 -8.08
N GLU A 36 -12.54 -8.72 -8.36
CA GLU A 36 -11.43 -9.31 -7.61
C GLU A 36 -11.33 -8.72 -6.20
N PHE A 37 -11.48 -7.40 -6.08
CA PHE A 37 -11.59 -6.72 -4.78
C PHE A 37 -12.70 -7.31 -3.91
N GLU A 38 -13.90 -7.46 -4.46
CA GLU A 38 -15.01 -8.06 -3.71
C GLU A 38 -14.69 -9.48 -3.27
N ARG A 39 -14.15 -10.31 -4.17
CA ARG A 39 -13.83 -11.70 -3.86
C ARG A 39 -12.78 -11.81 -2.75
N GLU A 40 -11.75 -10.96 -2.79
CA GLU A 40 -10.69 -10.92 -1.78
C GLU A 40 -11.23 -10.46 -0.42
N ILE A 41 -12.04 -9.40 -0.38
CA ILE A 41 -12.68 -8.90 0.84
C ILE A 41 -13.61 -9.95 1.47
N TRP A 42 -14.42 -10.65 0.67
CA TRP A 42 -15.35 -11.68 1.18
C TRP A 42 -14.64 -12.92 1.70
N SER A 43 -13.44 -13.22 1.19
CA SER A 43 -12.65 -14.38 1.59
C SER A 43 -11.68 -14.07 2.75
N ALA A 44 -11.48 -12.80 3.08
CA ALA A 44 -10.48 -12.38 4.05
C ALA A 44 -10.95 -12.51 5.51
N PRO A 45 -10.04 -12.77 6.45
CA PRO A 45 -10.30 -12.56 7.87
C PRO A 45 -10.67 -11.10 8.14
N LEU A 46 -11.66 -10.87 9.01
CA LEU A 46 -12.12 -9.51 9.34
C LEU A 46 -11.00 -8.58 9.83
N THR A 47 -9.96 -9.13 10.45
CA THR A 47 -8.77 -8.40 10.91
C THR A 47 -7.90 -7.90 9.76
N GLU A 48 -7.95 -8.54 8.59
CA GLU A 48 -7.17 -8.21 7.40
C GLU A 48 -7.92 -7.33 6.40
N VAL A 49 -9.25 -7.24 6.51
CA VAL A 49 -10.10 -6.38 5.67
C VAL A 49 -9.59 -4.93 5.57
N PRO A 50 -9.15 -4.25 6.66
CA PRO A 50 -8.62 -2.90 6.55
C PRO A 50 -7.35 -2.80 5.71
N LEU A 51 -6.47 -3.80 5.81
CA LEU A 51 -5.21 -3.86 5.06
C LEU A 51 -5.48 -4.10 3.57
N ILE A 52 -6.37 -5.05 3.27
CA ILE A 52 -6.78 -5.36 1.90
C ILE A 52 -7.45 -4.14 1.28
N ALA A 53 -8.40 -3.52 1.98
CA ALA A 53 -9.05 -2.28 1.55
C ALA A 53 -8.03 -1.17 1.23
N ALA A 54 -7.06 -0.94 2.12
CA ALA A 54 -6.00 0.03 1.88
C ALA A 54 -5.16 -0.30 0.63
N ARG A 55 -4.82 -1.57 0.41
CA ARG A 55 -4.05 -2.04 -0.76
C ARG A 55 -4.76 -1.72 -2.08
N TRP A 56 -6.06 -1.98 -2.17
CA TRP A 56 -6.85 -1.71 -3.37
C TRP A 56 -7.17 -0.23 -3.55
N GLY A 57 -7.21 0.55 -2.47
CA GLY A 57 -7.37 2.01 -2.55
C GLY A 57 -6.15 2.76 -3.06
N ARG A 58 -4.96 2.13 -3.11
CA ARG A 58 -3.73 2.81 -3.57
C ARG A 58 -3.77 3.07 -5.08
N PRO A 59 -3.28 4.23 -5.57
CA PRO A 59 -3.15 4.50 -6.99
C PRO A 59 -2.24 3.46 -7.67
N GLN A 60 -2.52 3.14 -8.93
CA GLN A 60 -1.78 2.12 -9.71
C GLN A 60 -0.27 2.42 -9.77
N GLU A 61 0.10 3.69 -9.80
CA GLU A 61 1.49 4.16 -9.77
C GLU A 61 2.26 3.63 -8.56
N ALA A 62 1.64 3.59 -7.38
CA ALA A 62 2.28 3.06 -6.17
C ALA A 62 2.52 1.54 -6.24
N HIS A 63 1.71 0.80 -6.99
CA HIS A 63 1.93 -0.65 -7.18
C HIS A 63 3.04 -0.93 -8.20
N ASP A 64 3.19 -0.08 -9.22
CA ASP A 64 4.29 -0.17 -10.20
C ASP A 64 5.64 0.13 -9.55
N GLU A 65 5.69 1.14 -8.66
CA GLU A 65 6.88 1.45 -7.86
C GLU A 65 7.29 0.31 -6.93
N ASP A 66 6.33 -0.30 -6.21
CA ASP A 66 6.57 -1.49 -5.38
C ASP A 66 7.14 -2.65 -6.21
N GLU A 67 6.58 -2.91 -7.40
CA GLU A 67 7.06 -3.99 -8.29
C GLU A 67 8.45 -3.70 -8.83
N ALA A 68 8.74 -2.47 -9.23
CA ALA A 68 10.05 -2.04 -9.70
C ALA A 68 11.14 -2.24 -8.63
N LEU A 69 10.84 -1.88 -7.37
CA LEU A 69 11.75 -2.11 -6.24
C LEU A 69 11.97 -3.59 -5.96
N VAL A 70 10.91 -4.41 -6.00
CA VAL A 70 11.02 -5.87 -5.85
C VAL A 70 11.86 -6.49 -6.96
N GLN A 71 11.71 -6.01 -8.19
CA GLN A 71 12.50 -6.47 -9.34
C GLN A 71 13.97 -6.06 -9.21
N GLN A 72 14.26 -4.84 -8.72
CA GLN A 72 15.60 -4.38 -8.42
C GLN A 72 16.29 -5.28 -7.38
N LEU A 73 15.58 -5.59 -6.28
CA LEU A 73 16.05 -6.52 -5.24
C LEU A 73 16.31 -7.93 -5.79
N ARG A 74 15.42 -8.46 -6.64
CA ARG A 74 15.62 -9.77 -7.29
C ARG A 74 16.81 -9.79 -8.25
N ALA A 75 17.08 -8.66 -8.90
CA ALA A 75 18.26 -8.48 -9.74
C ALA A 75 19.57 -8.36 -8.94
N GLY A 76 19.47 -8.30 -7.59
CA GLY A 76 20.62 -8.13 -6.71
C GLY A 76 21.16 -6.70 -6.69
N ASP A 77 20.38 -5.74 -7.17
CA ASP A 77 20.72 -4.33 -7.08
C ASP A 77 20.14 -3.74 -5.78
N PHE A 78 21.05 -3.49 -4.83
CA PHE A 78 20.72 -2.90 -3.52
C PHE A 78 21.02 -1.40 -3.48
N SER A 79 21.20 -0.78 -4.65
CA SER A 79 21.48 0.65 -4.74
C SER A 79 20.32 1.44 -4.14
N GLY A 80 20.61 2.33 -3.18
CA GLY A 80 19.59 3.11 -2.45
C GLY A 80 18.96 2.43 -1.24
N PHE A 81 19.31 1.16 -0.94
CA PHE A 81 18.92 0.52 0.32
C PHE A 81 20.02 0.72 1.37
N THR A 82 19.65 1.26 2.53
CA THR A 82 20.54 1.25 3.70
C THR A 82 20.33 -0.05 4.47
N SER A 83 21.42 -0.75 4.82
CA SER A 83 21.31 -1.82 5.81
C SER A 83 21.03 -1.20 7.17
N LEU A 84 20.13 -1.79 7.94
CA LEU A 84 19.84 -1.37 9.32
C LEU A 84 21.05 -1.55 10.27
N GLU A 85 22.13 -2.16 9.76
CA GLU A 85 23.36 -2.43 10.50
C GLU A 85 24.39 -1.28 10.39
N ASP A 86 24.14 -0.23 9.59
CA ASP A 86 25.10 0.86 9.34
C ASP A 86 24.98 2.06 10.31
N ASP A 87 24.21 1.96 11.41
CA ASP A 87 24.08 3.02 12.43
C ASP A 87 24.90 2.75 13.71
N THR A 88 25.91 1.87 13.70
CA THR A 88 26.69 1.58 14.92
C THR A 88 28.13 2.12 14.91
N LEU A 89 28.61 2.77 13.84
CA LEU A 89 30.04 3.12 13.73
C LEU A 89 30.35 4.60 13.50
N GLU A 90 29.55 5.55 14.00
CA GLU A 90 29.98 6.98 14.08
C GLU A 90 29.65 7.68 15.41
N ALA A 91 29.68 6.97 16.54
CA ALA A 91 29.84 7.59 17.86
C ALA A 91 31.32 7.60 18.26
N GLY A 92 32.04 8.60 17.74
CA GLY A 92 33.48 8.81 17.91
C GLY A 92 33.95 8.98 19.36
N ARG A 93 35.08 8.31 19.62
CA ARG A 93 36.31 8.75 20.28
C ARG A 93 36.36 10.14 20.92
#